data_AF-A0A2T4VAM6-F1
#
_entry.id   AF-A0A2T4VAM6-F1
#
_cell.length_a   1.000
_cell.length_b   1.000
_cell.length_c   1.000
_cell.angle_alpha   90.00
_cell.angle_beta   90.00
_cell.angle_gamma   90.00
#
_symmetry.space_group_name_H-M   'P 1'
#
loop_
_entity.id
_entity.type
_entity.pdbx_description
1 polymer ?
#
loop_
_entity_poly.entity_id
_entity_poly.type
_entity_poly.pdbx_seq_one_letter_code
_entity_poly.pdbx_strand_id
1 'polypeptide(L)'
;MRTSVFGGLLAMALMAVGCGAPVEQEAGPDLATQEAPIPDCSGSPDSLVTYWSDATYTVQIGGRGCHCGWWESWGQTSAYRQYISEC
;
A
#
# COMPACT_ATOMS: atom_id res chain seq x y z
N MET A 1 -0.24 57.27 -19.45
CA MET A 1 -0.09 56.57 -20.76
C MET A 1 1.29 55.95 -20.83
N ARG A 2 1.41 54.62 -20.71
CA ARG A 2 2.40 53.77 -21.40
C ARG A 2 1.84 52.35 -21.40
N THR A 3 1.31 51.98 -22.57
CA THR A 3 0.81 50.66 -22.96
C THR A 3 1.98 49.70 -23.17
N SER A 4 1.81 48.44 -22.74
CA SER A 4 2.35 47.27 -23.45
C SER A 4 1.36 46.12 -23.33
N VAL A 5 0.73 45.80 -24.46
CA VAL A 5 -0.07 44.61 -24.76
C VAL A 5 0.88 43.47 -25.17
N PHE A 6 0.33 42.28 -25.41
CA PHE A 6 0.92 41.00 -25.87
C PHE A 6 1.31 40.09 -24.71
N GLY A 7 0.80 38.87 -24.57
CA GLY A 7 -0.01 37.97 -25.40
C GLY A 7 -0.12 36.65 -24.61
N GLY A 8 -0.93 35.67 -24.94
CA GLY A 8 -1.88 35.49 -26.01
C GLY A 8 -2.92 34.47 -25.56
N LEU A 9 -4.03 34.43 -26.31
CA LEU A 9 -5.00 33.36 -26.23
C LEU A 9 -4.33 32.01 -26.55
N LEU A 10 -4.78 30.94 -25.91
CA LEU A 10 -5.19 29.71 -26.57
C LEU A 10 -5.98 28.86 -25.58
N ALA A 11 -7.29 28.97 -25.68
CA ALA A 11 -8.21 27.94 -25.24
C ALA A 11 -7.85 26.63 -25.94
N MET A 12 -7.75 25.52 -25.20
CA MET A 12 -8.20 24.22 -25.69
C MET A 12 -8.77 23.42 -24.53
N ALA A 13 -10.09 23.31 -24.56
CA ALA A 13 -10.85 22.27 -23.91
C ALA A 13 -10.35 20.90 -24.36
N LEU A 14 -10.05 20.00 -23.42
CA LEU A 14 -10.16 18.55 -23.64
C LEU A 14 -10.71 17.91 -22.37
N MET A 15 -12.03 18.06 -22.21
CA MET A 15 -12.84 17.08 -21.50
C MET A 15 -12.91 15.82 -22.38
N ALA A 16 -12.82 14.66 -21.73
CA ALA A 16 -13.05 13.30 -22.23
C ALA A 16 -11.88 12.60 -22.94
N VAL A 17 -11.18 11.74 -22.18
CA VAL A 17 -10.95 10.35 -22.61
C VAL A 17 -11.17 9.45 -21.41
N GLY A 18 -12.28 8.71 -21.42
CA GLY A 18 -12.43 7.55 -20.56
C GLY A 18 -11.39 6.51 -20.98
N CYS A 19 -10.51 6.11 -20.08
CA CYS A 19 -9.60 4.99 -20.32
C CYS A 19 -10.34 3.68 -20.03
N GLY A 20 -11.32 3.38 -20.89
CA GLY A 20 -11.81 2.04 -21.14
C GLY A 20 -11.26 1.59 -22.48
N ALA A 21 -9.95 1.38 -22.55
CA ALA A 21 -9.30 0.68 -23.65
C ALA A 21 -8.84 -0.68 -23.10
N PRO A 22 -8.98 -1.78 -23.85
CA PRO A 22 -8.42 -3.06 -23.44
C PRO A 22 -6.90 -2.87 -23.41
N VAL A 23 -6.34 -2.81 -22.21
CA VAL A 23 -4.91 -2.93 -22.04
C VAL A 23 -4.59 -4.34 -22.50
N GLU A 24 -3.88 -4.44 -23.62
CA GLU A 24 -3.15 -5.65 -23.98
C GLU A 24 -2.42 -6.08 -22.72
N GLN A 25 -2.78 -7.25 -22.20
CA GLN A 25 -2.28 -7.76 -20.93
C GLN A 25 -0.81 -8.12 -21.17
N GLU A 26 0.06 -7.10 -21.16
CA GLU A 26 1.47 -7.24 -20.84
C GLU A 26 1.51 -8.22 -19.69
N ALA A 27 2.22 -9.34 -19.87
CA ALA A 27 2.39 -10.31 -18.82
C ALA A 27 2.91 -9.55 -17.60
N GLY A 28 2.01 -9.29 -16.64
CA GLY A 28 2.35 -8.59 -15.43
C GLY A 28 3.55 -9.28 -14.82
N PRO A 29 4.47 -8.52 -14.17
CA PRO A 29 5.67 -9.11 -13.61
C PRO A 29 5.28 -10.36 -12.83
N ASP A 30 5.94 -11.49 -13.14
CA ASP A 30 5.62 -12.77 -12.52
C ASP A 30 5.84 -12.66 -11.01
N LEU A 31 4.76 -12.35 -10.29
CA LEU A 31 4.75 -12.13 -8.84
C LEU A 31 5.06 -13.43 -8.08
N ALA A 32 4.97 -14.59 -8.74
CA ALA A 32 5.25 -15.88 -8.12
C ALA A 32 6.74 -16.08 -7.82
N THR A 33 7.62 -15.38 -8.56
CA THR A 33 9.09 -15.57 -8.46
C THR A 33 9.78 -14.42 -7.71
N GLN A 34 9.04 -13.40 -7.25
CA GLN A 34 9.61 -12.25 -6.57
C GLN A 34 9.66 -12.47 -5.05
N GLU A 35 10.84 -12.76 -4.53
CA GLU A 35 11.12 -12.69 -3.10
C GLU A 35 11.24 -11.23 -2.68
N ALA A 36 10.25 -10.74 -1.91
CA ALA A 36 10.35 -9.42 -1.31
C ALA A 36 11.40 -9.45 -0.17
N PRO A 37 12.29 -8.45 -0.08
CA PRO A 37 13.25 -8.39 1.01
C PRO A 37 12.52 -8.27 2.36
N ILE A 38 12.97 -9.05 3.35
CA ILE A 38 12.46 -8.98 4.72
C ILE A 38 12.90 -7.65 5.35
N PRO A 39 12.00 -6.86 5.96
CA PRO A 39 12.35 -5.62 6.64
C PRO A 39 13.32 -5.84 7.82
N ASP A 40 14.25 -4.90 8.01
CA ASP A 40 15.10 -4.87 9.20
C ASP A 40 14.34 -4.23 10.38
N CYS A 41 14.15 -5.00 11.43
CA CYS A 41 13.44 -4.59 12.64
C CYS A 41 14.37 -4.18 13.78
N SER A 42 15.70 -4.32 13.65
CA SER A 42 16.67 -4.16 14.74
C SER A 42 16.69 -2.76 15.39
N GLY A 43 16.30 -1.72 14.65
CA GLY A 43 16.16 -0.35 15.13
C GLY A 43 14.76 0.24 14.94
N SER A 44 13.78 -0.59 14.58
CA SER A 44 12.41 -0.16 14.30
C SER A 44 11.54 -0.31 15.55
N PRO A 45 10.55 0.57 15.78
CA PRO A 45 9.59 0.38 16.84
C PRO A 45 8.75 -0.89 16.60
N ASP A 46 8.26 -1.49 17.68
CA ASP A 46 7.31 -2.59 17.60
C ASP A 46 6.06 -2.14 16.84
N SER A 47 5.72 -2.91 15.82
CA SER A 47 4.64 -2.62 14.86
C SER A 47 3.91 -3.88 14.44
N LEU A 48 3.95 -4.91 15.29
CA LEU A 48 3.32 -6.19 15.02
C LEU A 48 1.80 -6.02 14.99
N VAL A 49 1.21 -6.36 13.85
CA VAL A 49 -0.24 -6.43 13.68
C VAL A 49 -0.67 -7.86 13.88
N THR A 50 -1.56 -8.10 14.83
CA THR A 50 -2.27 -9.37 14.99
C THR A 50 -3.60 -9.35 14.26
N TYR A 51 -3.89 -10.40 13.49
CA TYR A 51 -5.15 -10.58 12.76
C TYR A 51 -6.04 -11.63 13.41
N TRP A 52 -7.34 -11.39 13.39
CA TRP A 52 -8.35 -12.20 14.07
C TRP A 52 -9.46 -12.67 13.11
N SER A 53 -10.14 -13.75 13.45
CA SER A 53 -11.24 -14.33 12.67
C SER A 53 -12.46 -13.40 12.55
N ASP A 54 -12.72 -12.61 13.59
CA ASP A 54 -13.95 -11.83 13.76
C ASP A 54 -13.72 -10.57 14.60
N ALA A 55 -14.73 -9.70 14.65
CA ALA A 55 -14.71 -8.44 15.39
C ALA A 55 -14.71 -8.60 16.92
N THR A 56 -14.97 -9.80 17.43
CA THR A 56 -14.88 -10.11 18.86
C THR A 56 -13.49 -10.56 19.28
N TYR A 57 -12.54 -10.64 18.33
CA TYR A 57 -11.14 -10.98 18.57
C TYR A 57 -10.98 -12.32 19.30
N THR A 58 -11.71 -13.35 18.88
CA THR A 58 -11.73 -14.64 19.59
C THR A 58 -10.62 -15.59 19.17
N VAL A 59 -10.34 -15.68 17.86
CA VAL A 59 -9.32 -16.58 17.31
C VAL A 59 -8.30 -15.77 16.53
N GLN A 60 -7.04 -15.82 16.97
CA GLN A 60 -5.92 -15.27 16.21
C GLN A 60 -5.68 -16.14 14.99
N ILE A 61 -5.61 -15.52 13.82
CA ILE A 61 -5.43 -16.22 12.53
C ILE A 61 -4.13 -15.85 11.83
N GLY A 62 -3.40 -14.86 12.32
CA GLY A 62 -2.11 -14.47 11.75
C GLY A 62 -1.50 -13.26 12.43
N GLY A 63 -0.30 -12.91 11.98
CA GLY A 63 0.41 -11.73 12.42
C GLY A 63 1.43 -11.27 11.40
N ARG A 64 1.72 -9.96 11.38
CA ARG A 64 2.74 -9.38 10.51
C ARG A 64 3.26 -8.06 11.08
N GLY A 65 4.58 -7.92 11.15
CA GLY A 65 5.25 -6.67 11.53
C GLY A 65 6.55 -6.90 12.29
N CYS A 66 7.14 -5.82 12.79
CA CYS A 66 8.30 -5.91 13.67
C CYS A 66 7.85 -6.16 15.12
N HIS A 67 8.50 -7.12 15.78
CA HIS A 67 8.32 -7.42 17.20
C HIS A 67 9.66 -7.78 17.84
N CYS A 68 10.03 -7.15 18.95
CA CYS A 68 11.27 -7.41 19.68
C CYS A 68 12.54 -7.31 18.81
N GLY A 69 12.54 -6.47 17.78
CA GLY A 69 13.66 -6.34 16.85
C GLY A 69 13.68 -7.37 15.70
N TRP A 70 12.67 -8.23 15.59
CA TRP A 70 12.55 -9.27 14.56
C TRP A 70 11.36 -9.03 13.65
N TRP A 71 11.50 -9.38 12.37
CA TRP A 71 10.36 -9.43 11.46
C TRP A 71 9.60 -10.74 11.67
N GLU A 72 8.31 -10.61 11.93
CA GLU A 72 7.41 -11.75 12.02
C GLU A 72 6.34 -11.66 10.94
N SER A 73 6.01 -12.79 10.32
CA SER A 73 4.89 -12.91 9.37
C SER A 73 4.37 -14.34 9.35
N TRP A 74 3.11 -14.54 9.72
CA TRP A 74 2.47 -15.86 9.75
C TRP A 74 0.96 -15.77 9.53
N GLY A 75 0.38 -16.91 9.12
CA GLY A 75 -1.07 -17.07 9.02
C GLY A 75 -1.74 -16.21 7.95
N GLN A 76 -2.97 -15.79 8.22
CA GLN A 76 -3.83 -15.02 7.32
C GLN A 76 -4.07 -13.60 7.84
N THR A 77 -4.38 -12.69 6.92
CA THR A 77 -4.80 -11.32 7.25
C THR A 77 -6.32 -11.21 7.29
N SER A 78 -6.84 -10.28 8.09
CA SER A 78 -8.26 -9.90 8.08
C SER A 78 -8.44 -8.40 8.36
N ALA A 79 -9.68 -7.94 8.26
CA ALA A 79 -10.05 -6.58 8.67
C ALA A 79 -10.02 -6.39 10.20
N TYR A 80 -10.12 -7.48 10.96
CA TYR A 80 -10.15 -7.47 12.42
C TYR A 80 -8.72 -7.59 12.93
N ARG A 81 -8.14 -6.46 13.34
CA ARG A 81 -6.72 -6.40 13.71
C ARG A 81 -6.47 -5.60 14.97
N GLN A 82 -5.42 -5.97 15.69
CA GLN A 82 -4.89 -5.24 16.84
C GLN A 82 -3.39 -5.01 16.65
N TYR A 83 -2.89 -3.93 17.26
CA TYR A 83 -1.46 -3.58 17.24
C TYR A 83 -0.83 -3.99 18.57
N ILE A 84 0.30 -4.68 18.47
CA ILE A 84 1.17 -5.00 19.60
C ILE A 84 2.34 -4.03 19.52
N SER A 85 2.42 -3.15 20.51
CA SER A 85 3.46 -2.12 20.62
C SER A 85 4.50 -2.43 21.70
N GLU A 86 4.38 -3.59 22.35
CA GLU A 86 5.21 -3.98 23.48
C GLU A 86 5.73 -5.40 23.28
N CYS A 87 7.03 -5.53 23.47
CA CYS A 87 7.77 -6.73 23.82
C CYS A 87 8.11 -6.67 25.33
#